data_AF-A0A8H5M4Y9-F1
#
_entry.id   AF-A0A8H5M4Y9-F1
#
_cell.length_a   1.000
_cell.length_b   1.000
_cell.length_c   1.000
_cell.angle_alpha   90.00
_cell.angle_beta   90.00
_cell.angle_gamma   90.00
#
_symmetry.space_group_name_H-M   'P 1'
#
loop_
_entity.id
_entity.type
_entity.pdbx_description
1 polymer ?
#
loop_
_entity_poly.entity_id
_entity_poly.type
_entity_poly.pdbx_seq_one_letter_code
_entity_poly.pdbx_strand_id
1 'polypeptide(L)'
;MKAWVTTWTRLSETNNSKLQKSITTGTRRSLYNMAIFGLWVINKAGGLVYQRNFADGLAQLTSNEYLVLAGTLHGIHAITSRLSPMGSSSGAQVIEGETFKITILLTATGTKFVLLTSLTDTSADAILQKVYEIYADAVMKNPFHTPEMPIRSEGFDTRITALIGNGLGA
;
A
#
# COMPACT_ATOMS: atom_id res chain seq x y z
N MET A 1 -58.32 8.88 -6.64
CA MET A 1 -57.53 8.38 -5.49
C MET A 1 -56.67 7.14 -5.78
N LYS A 2 -56.91 6.32 -6.82
CA LYS A 2 -56.12 5.09 -7.06
C LYS A 2 -54.75 5.28 -7.73
N ALA A 3 -54.46 6.42 -8.36
CA ALA A 3 -53.19 6.64 -9.07
C ALA A 3 -52.00 6.99 -8.16
N TRP A 4 -52.25 7.55 -6.98
CA TRP A 4 -51.18 7.97 -6.05
C TRP A 4 -50.66 6.83 -5.18
N VAL A 5 -51.47 5.78 -4.96
CA VAL A 5 -51.07 4.61 -4.17
C VAL A 5 -50.10 3.73 -4.95
N THR A 6 -50.33 3.51 -6.25
CA THR A 6 -49.49 2.65 -7.09
C THR A 6 -48.08 3.19 -7.29
N THR A 7 -47.92 4.52 -7.36
CA THR A 7 -46.62 5.18 -7.53
C THR A 7 -45.76 5.05 -6.27
N TRP A 8 -46.37 5.06 -5.09
CA TRP A 8 -45.68 4.87 -3.82
C TRP A 8 -45.20 3.43 -3.62
N THR A 9 -46.01 2.43 -4.02
CA THR A 9 -45.62 1.01 -3.96
C THR A 9 -44.45 0.70 -4.91
N ARG A 10 -44.45 1.30 -6.11
CA ARG A 10 -43.36 1.10 -7.08
C ARG A 10 -42.04 1.76 -6.66
N LEU A 11 -42.11 2.88 -5.93
CA LEU A 11 -40.93 3.57 -5.37
C LEU A 11 -40.37 2.85 -4.14
N SER A 12 -41.20 2.18 -3.32
CA SER A 12 -40.71 1.36 -2.21
C SER A 12 -40.02 0.07 -2.69
N GLU A 13 -40.51 -0.57 -3.75
CA GLU A 13 -39.90 -1.76 -4.35
C GLU A 13 -38.54 -1.45 -5.03
N THR A 14 -38.41 -0.30 -5.71
CA THR A 14 -37.14 0.11 -6.32
C THR A 14 -36.10 0.56 -5.30
N ASN A 15 -36.51 1.15 -4.17
CA ASN A 15 -35.60 1.43 -3.07
C ASN A 15 -35.18 0.15 -2.31
N ASN A 16 -36.06 -0.84 -2.20
CA ASN A 16 -35.71 -2.09 -1.54
C ASN A 16 -34.73 -2.94 -2.37
N SER A 17 -34.83 -2.92 -3.70
CA SER A 17 -33.83 -3.57 -4.58
C SER A 17 -32.46 -2.85 -4.60
N LYS A 18 -32.42 -1.53 -4.37
CA LYS A 18 -31.16 -0.78 -4.17
C LYS A 18 -30.57 -0.98 -2.77
N LEU A 19 -31.40 -1.14 -1.74
CA LEU A 19 -30.96 -1.46 -0.38
C LEU A 19 -30.55 -2.93 -0.22
N GLN A 20 -31.15 -3.86 -0.99
CA GLN A 20 -30.74 -5.27 -1.00
C GLN A 20 -29.43 -5.52 -1.76
N LYS A 21 -28.97 -4.60 -2.61
CA LYS A 21 -27.60 -4.64 -3.17
C LYS A 21 -26.50 -4.27 -2.15
N SER A 22 -26.87 -3.89 -0.93
CA SER A 22 -25.94 -3.57 0.17
C SER A 22 -25.64 -4.76 1.09
N ILE A 23 -26.34 -5.90 0.92
CA ILE A 23 -26.24 -7.04 1.84
C ILE A 23 -25.13 -8.05 1.42
N THR A 24 -24.42 -7.81 0.32
CA THR A 24 -23.20 -8.56 -0.05
C THR A 24 -21.92 -7.95 0.59
N THR A 25 -22.01 -7.48 1.83
CA THR A 25 -20.88 -6.83 2.53
C THR A 25 -20.03 -7.82 3.34
N GLY A 26 -20.52 -9.06 3.57
CA GLY A 26 -19.78 -10.10 4.30
C GLY A 26 -18.59 -10.67 3.54
N THR A 27 -18.75 -10.92 2.23
CA THR A 27 -17.73 -11.62 1.43
C THR A 27 -16.55 -10.73 1.05
N ARG A 28 -16.77 -9.43 0.82
CA ARG A 28 -15.68 -8.48 0.49
C ARG A 28 -14.77 -8.19 1.68
N ARG A 29 -15.30 -8.05 2.90
CA ARG A 29 -14.46 -7.84 4.10
C ARG A 29 -13.46 -8.99 4.33
N SER A 30 -13.86 -10.23 4.04
CA SER A 30 -12.98 -11.39 4.19
C SER A 30 -11.79 -11.37 3.23
N LEU A 31 -11.98 -10.92 1.98
CA LEU A 31 -10.90 -10.87 0.98
C LEU A 31 -9.82 -9.83 1.31
N TYR A 32 -10.19 -8.76 2.02
CA TYR A 32 -9.26 -7.72 2.43
C TYR A 32 -8.58 -7.98 3.78
N ASN A 33 -8.92 -9.07 4.46
CA ASN A 33 -8.39 -9.33 5.79
C ASN A 33 -6.88 -9.59 5.75
N MET A 34 -6.37 -10.16 4.65
CA MET A 34 -4.94 -10.42 4.41
C MET A 34 -4.52 -9.82 3.05
N ALA A 35 -4.76 -8.52 2.87
CA ALA A 35 -4.48 -7.85 1.61
C ALA A 35 -3.24 -6.97 1.69
N ILE A 36 -2.49 -6.96 0.59
CA ILE A 36 -1.40 -6.04 0.31
C ILE A 36 -1.96 -4.99 -0.65
N PHE A 37 -1.99 -3.76 -0.20
CA PHE A 37 -2.56 -2.65 -0.95
C PHE A 37 -1.55 -2.02 -1.90
N GLY A 38 -0.32 -1.81 -1.44
CA GLY A 38 0.72 -1.15 -2.24
C GLY A 38 2.13 -1.32 -1.69
N LEU A 39 3.10 -1.10 -2.58
CA LEU A 39 4.53 -1.14 -2.31
C LEU A 39 5.17 0.15 -2.82
N TRP A 40 5.88 0.86 -1.94
CA TRP A 40 6.66 2.04 -2.29
C TRP A 40 8.15 1.82 -2.00
N VAL A 41 9.00 2.39 -2.83
CA VAL A 41 10.44 2.51 -2.56
C VAL A 41 10.79 3.97 -2.49
N ILE A 42 11.34 4.38 -1.34
CA ILE A 42 11.74 5.75 -1.06
C ILE A 42 13.26 5.76 -0.94
N ASN A 43 13.91 6.63 -1.71
CA ASN A 43 15.37 6.72 -1.74
C ASN A 43 15.93 7.35 -0.45
N LYS A 44 17.26 7.47 -0.37
CA LYS A 44 17.93 8.00 0.82
C LYS A 44 17.56 9.46 1.07
N ALA A 45 17.32 10.23 0.01
CA ALA A 45 16.91 11.63 0.08
C ALA A 45 15.41 11.85 0.41
N GLY A 46 14.61 10.79 0.55
CA GLY A 46 13.17 10.89 0.81
C GLY A 46 12.30 11.04 -0.44
N GLY A 47 12.88 10.91 -1.63
CA GLY A 47 12.17 10.88 -2.90
C GLY A 47 11.56 9.51 -3.20
N LEU A 48 10.34 9.51 -3.72
CA LEU A 48 9.69 8.29 -4.22
C LEU A 48 10.34 7.86 -5.54
N VAL A 49 10.92 6.66 -5.56
CA VAL A 49 11.55 6.10 -6.77
C VAL A 49 10.77 4.93 -7.35
N TYR A 50 9.83 4.36 -6.61
CA TYR A 50 8.92 3.32 -7.09
C TYR A 50 7.60 3.36 -6.32
N GLN A 51 6.49 3.16 -7.01
CA GLN A 51 5.18 2.97 -6.40
C GLN A 51 4.39 1.99 -7.25
N ARG A 52 3.69 1.08 -6.56
CA ARG A 52 2.74 0.17 -7.17
C ARG A 52 1.61 -0.16 -6.22
N ASN A 53 0.41 -0.28 -6.78
CA ASN A 53 -0.78 -0.75 -6.08
C ASN A 53 -1.13 -2.17 -6.56
N PHE A 54 -1.61 -3.01 -5.66
CA PHE A 54 -1.95 -4.41 -5.96
C PHE A 54 -3.43 -4.72 -5.76
N ALA A 55 -4.07 -4.08 -4.79
CA ALA A 55 -5.48 -4.27 -4.50
C ALA A 55 -6.30 -3.00 -4.74
N ASP A 56 -7.55 -3.19 -5.14
CA ASP A 56 -8.54 -2.12 -5.20
C ASP A 56 -8.87 -1.60 -3.78
N GLY A 57 -9.30 -0.35 -3.65
CA GLY A 57 -9.72 0.24 -2.38
C GLY A 57 -8.78 1.31 -1.83
N LEU A 58 -7.57 1.45 -2.38
CA LEU A 58 -6.78 2.65 -2.19
C LEU A 58 -7.38 3.81 -3.01
N ALA A 59 -7.34 5.01 -2.43
CA ALA A 59 -7.63 6.23 -3.17
C ALA A 59 -6.65 6.36 -4.34
N GLN A 60 -7.16 6.77 -5.50
CA GLN A 60 -6.33 7.07 -6.66
C GLN A 60 -5.68 8.43 -6.43
N LEU A 61 -4.42 8.41 -6.00
CA LEU A 61 -3.62 9.59 -5.79
C LEU A 61 -2.86 9.96 -7.07
N THR A 62 -2.68 11.25 -7.28
CA THR A 62 -1.80 11.81 -8.31
C THR A 62 -0.34 11.53 -7.97
N SER A 63 0.54 11.58 -8.99
CA SER A 63 1.98 11.41 -8.80
C SER A 63 2.57 12.39 -7.78
N ASN A 64 2.07 13.63 -7.75
CA ASN A 64 2.54 14.65 -6.81
C ASN A 64 2.15 14.32 -5.37
N GLU A 65 0.95 13.79 -5.14
CA GLU A 65 0.50 13.38 -3.81
C GLU A 65 1.36 12.23 -3.29
N TYR A 66 1.68 11.24 -4.13
CA TYR A 66 2.61 10.18 -3.75
C TYR A 66 4.01 10.71 -3.39
N LEU A 67 4.53 11.70 -4.13
CA LEU A 67 5.80 12.35 -3.80
C LEU A 67 5.75 13.04 -2.43
N VAL A 68 4.67 13.77 -2.14
CA VAL A 68 4.45 14.43 -0.85
C VAL A 68 4.34 13.40 0.28
N LEU A 69 3.61 12.30 0.07
CA LEU A 69 3.47 11.22 1.06
C LEU A 69 4.80 10.54 1.36
N ALA A 70 5.61 10.27 0.33
CA ALA A 70 6.93 9.68 0.51
C ALA A 70 7.86 10.60 1.33
N GLY A 71 7.89 11.89 1.02
CA GLY A 71 8.65 12.88 1.79
C GLY A 71 8.15 13.00 3.24
N THR A 72 6.84 12.91 3.45
CA THR A 72 6.23 12.94 4.79
C THR A 72 6.63 11.71 5.61
N LEU A 73 6.52 10.51 5.04
CA LEU A 73 6.96 9.27 5.69
C LEU A 73 8.46 9.31 6.00
N HIS A 74 9.27 9.84 5.09
CA HIS A 74 10.69 10.04 5.31
C HIS A 74 10.96 10.96 6.52
N GLY A 75 10.24 12.08 6.62
CA GLY A 75 10.31 13.00 7.75
C GLY A 75 9.88 12.35 9.07
N ILE A 76 8.75 11.64 9.09
CA ILE A 76 8.26 10.89 10.27
C ILE A 76 9.32 9.90 10.75
N HIS A 77 9.90 9.13 9.83
CA HIS A 77 10.95 8.16 10.15
C HIS A 77 12.19 8.83 10.75
N ALA A 78 12.61 9.99 10.22
CA ALA A 78 13.71 10.76 10.77
C ALA A 78 13.40 11.33 12.18
N ILE A 79 12.21 11.86 12.41
CA ILE A 79 11.79 12.40 13.71
C ILE A 79 11.75 11.29 14.77
N THR A 80 11.12 10.17 14.45
CA THR A 80 10.99 9.02 15.36
C THR A 80 12.32 8.38 15.71
N SER A 81 13.34 8.47 14.84
CA SER A 81 14.71 8.03 15.15
C SER A 81 15.36 8.84 16.28
N ARG A 82 14.93 10.10 16.47
CA ARG A 82 15.43 11.02 17.50
C ARG A 82 14.55 11.10 18.75
N LEU A 83 13.30 10.68 18.65
CA LEU A 83 12.33 10.76 19.75
C LEU A 83 12.50 9.65 20.79
N SER A 84 13.23 8.58 20.45
CA SER A 84 13.39 7.40 21.32
C SER A 84 14.03 7.79 22.67
N PRO A 85 13.33 7.56 23.80
CA PRO A 85 13.84 7.89 25.13
C PRO A 85 14.95 6.93 25.59
N MET A 86 15.12 5.80 24.91
CA MET A 86 16.08 4.74 25.23
C MET A 86 17.38 4.81 24.42
N GLY A 87 17.62 5.91 23.69
CA GLY A 87 18.82 6.11 22.87
C GLY A 87 18.54 5.93 21.36
N SER A 88 19.56 5.54 20.59
CA SER A 88 19.48 5.47 19.13
C SER A 88 18.38 4.53 18.65
N SER A 89 17.41 5.07 17.91
CA SER A 89 16.32 4.33 17.27
C SER A 89 16.53 4.24 15.77
N SER A 90 16.05 3.16 15.16
CA SER A 90 16.03 2.96 13.71
C SER A 90 14.88 3.71 12.99
N GLY A 91 14.19 4.62 13.69
CA GLY A 91 13.02 5.33 13.16
C GLY A 91 11.75 4.47 13.14
N ALA A 92 10.67 5.03 12.60
CA ALA A 92 9.38 4.37 12.45
C ALA A 92 9.51 3.13 11.56
N GLN A 93 9.17 1.96 12.11
CA GLN A 93 9.14 0.68 11.40
C GLN A 93 7.71 0.24 11.06
N VAL A 94 6.74 0.55 11.93
CA VAL A 94 5.34 0.21 11.73
C VAL A 94 4.47 1.42 12.09
N ILE A 95 3.52 1.75 11.22
CA ILE A 95 2.49 2.77 11.46
C ILE A 95 1.13 2.10 11.21
N GLU A 96 0.33 1.99 12.25
CA GLU A 96 -1.00 1.37 12.19
C GLU A 96 -2.09 2.44 12.26
N GLY A 97 -3.05 2.34 11.34
CA GLY A 97 -4.31 3.06 11.40
C GLY A 97 -5.45 2.12 11.79
N GLU A 98 -6.69 2.58 11.68
CA GLU A 98 -7.86 1.75 12.03
C GLU A 98 -8.11 0.59 11.04
N THR A 99 -7.63 0.71 9.81
CA THR A 99 -7.96 -0.22 8.72
C THR A 99 -6.75 -0.72 7.93
N PHE A 100 -5.59 -0.11 8.11
CA PHE A 100 -4.38 -0.42 7.36
C PHE A 100 -3.15 -0.35 8.25
N LYS A 101 -2.10 -1.02 7.81
CA LYS A 101 -0.78 -1.01 8.42
C LYS A 101 0.27 -0.67 7.36
N ILE A 102 1.18 0.23 7.72
CA ILE A 102 2.35 0.57 6.93
C ILE A 102 3.57 -0.03 7.63
N THR A 103 4.26 -0.94 6.95
CA THR A 103 5.53 -1.51 7.42
C THR A 103 6.67 -0.91 6.61
N ILE A 104 7.74 -0.50 7.28
CA ILE A 104 8.90 0.20 6.71
C ILE A 104 10.16 -0.60 7.01
N LEU A 105 10.80 -1.10 5.95
CA LEU A 105 12.15 -1.68 6.02
C LEU A 105 13.17 -0.63 5.58
N LEU A 106 14.00 -0.17 6.53
CA LEU A 106 15.17 0.68 6.25
C LEU A 106 16.39 -0.21 5.97
N THR A 107 17.02 -0.01 4.83
CA THR A 107 18.29 -0.67 4.47
C THR A 107 19.51 0.12 4.97
N ALA A 108 20.67 -0.55 5.06
CA ALA A 108 21.94 0.09 5.44
C ALA A 108 22.37 1.21 4.48
N THR A 109 21.92 1.18 3.21
CA THR A 109 22.18 2.25 2.22
C THR A 109 21.27 3.46 2.39
N GLY A 110 20.23 3.37 3.25
CA GLY A 110 19.30 4.45 3.54
C GLY A 110 18.00 4.42 2.71
N THR A 111 17.87 3.48 1.78
CA THR A 111 16.64 3.23 1.00
C THR A 111 15.58 2.58 1.90
N LYS A 112 14.34 3.02 1.78
CA LYS A 112 13.19 2.53 2.56
C LYS A 112 12.23 1.80 1.63
N PHE A 113 11.87 0.58 2.01
CA PHE A 113 10.83 -0.20 1.36
C PHE A 113 9.60 -0.16 2.26
N VAL A 114 8.47 0.27 1.69
CA VAL A 114 7.26 0.55 2.44
C VAL A 114 6.14 -0.32 1.89
N LEU A 115 5.53 -1.14 2.73
CA LEU A 115 4.41 -1.99 2.36
C LEU A 115 3.14 -1.55 3.08
N LEU A 116 2.09 -1.31 2.31
CA LEU A 116 0.76 -1.02 2.80
C LEU A 116 -0.04 -2.32 2.81
N THR A 117 -0.54 -2.71 3.98
CA THR A 117 -1.24 -3.98 4.20
C THR A 117 -2.48 -3.79 5.07
N SER A 118 -3.31 -4.81 5.15
CA SER A 118 -4.37 -4.90 6.17
C SER A 118 -3.78 -5.14 7.56
N LEU A 119 -4.55 -4.84 8.61
CA LEU A 119 -4.08 -5.00 9.99
C LEU A 119 -3.68 -6.44 10.35
N THR A 120 -4.39 -7.43 9.79
CA THR A 120 -4.15 -8.84 10.12
C THR A 120 -3.08 -9.51 9.26
N ASP A 121 -2.53 -8.83 8.25
CA ASP A 121 -1.40 -9.36 7.50
C ASP A 121 -0.15 -9.43 8.39
N THR A 122 0.53 -10.57 8.37
CA THR A 122 1.78 -10.80 9.12
C THR A 122 2.97 -11.06 8.20
N SER A 123 2.77 -11.00 6.89
CA SER A 123 3.76 -11.36 5.88
C SER A 123 4.65 -10.18 5.47
N ALA A 124 4.31 -8.96 5.88
CA ALA A 124 4.97 -7.73 5.46
C ALA A 124 6.51 -7.75 5.56
N ASP A 125 7.08 -8.16 6.69
CA ASP A 125 8.55 -8.16 6.86
C ASP A 125 9.24 -9.15 5.91
N ALA A 126 8.68 -10.35 5.77
CA ALA A 126 9.21 -11.38 4.86
C ALA A 126 9.10 -10.94 3.39
N ILE A 127 8.01 -10.26 3.03
CA ILE A 127 7.83 -9.72 1.68
C ILE A 127 8.80 -8.60 1.42
N LEU A 128 8.94 -7.63 2.34
CA LEU A 128 9.88 -6.52 2.21
C LEU A 128 11.32 -7.00 2.06
N GLN A 129 11.72 -8.06 2.77
CA GLN A 129 13.04 -8.67 2.61
C GLN A 129 13.24 -9.23 1.20
N LYS A 130 12.27 -9.98 0.67
CA LYS A 130 12.31 -10.50 -0.71
C LYS A 130 12.29 -9.38 -1.76
N VAL A 131 11.52 -8.31 -1.52
CA VAL A 131 11.52 -7.12 -2.39
C VAL A 131 12.91 -6.48 -2.42
N TYR A 132 13.60 -6.39 -1.28
CA TYR A 132 14.95 -5.86 -1.22
C TYR A 132 15.96 -6.73 -2.00
N GLU A 133 15.87 -8.06 -1.88
CA GLU A 133 16.68 -9.00 -2.68
C GLU A 133 16.44 -8.80 -4.19
N ILE A 134 15.17 -8.73 -4.60
CA ILE A 134 14.78 -8.46 -5.99
C ILE A 134 15.32 -7.10 -6.45
N TYR A 135 15.26 -6.07 -5.61
CA TYR A 135 15.79 -4.73 -5.93
C TYR A 135 17.31 -4.76 -6.14
N ALA A 136 18.06 -5.42 -5.26
CA ALA A 136 19.50 -5.55 -5.37
C ALA A 136 19.90 -6.23 -6.70
N ASP A 137 19.17 -7.28 -7.09
CA ASP A 137 19.47 -8.03 -8.32
C ASP A 137 18.98 -7.34 -9.60
N ALA A 138 17.76 -6.81 -9.59
CA ALA A 138 17.08 -6.29 -10.77
C ALA A 138 17.46 -4.85 -11.12
N VAL A 139 17.81 -4.06 -10.11
CA VAL A 139 17.94 -2.61 -10.22
C VAL A 139 19.40 -2.22 -9.99
N MET A 140 20.01 -2.64 -8.88
CA MET A 140 21.38 -2.23 -8.54
C MET A 140 22.46 -2.87 -9.43
N LYS A 141 22.21 -4.05 -9.99
CA LYS A 141 23.11 -4.68 -10.97
C LYS A 141 22.93 -4.17 -12.39
N ASN A 142 21.92 -3.33 -12.68
CA ASN A 142 21.70 -2.80 -14.01
C ASN A 142 22.66 -1.63 -14.29
N PRO A 143 23.60 -1.73 -15.24
CA PRO A 143 24.58 -0.67 -15.52
C PRO A 143 23.97 0.66 -15.98
N PHE A 144 22.73 0.63 -16.48
CA PHE A 144 22.02 1.83 -16.95
C PHE A 144 21.14 2.46 -15.87
N HIS A 145 21.07 1.87 -14.68
CA HIS A 145 20.32 2.45 -13.57
C HIS A 145 21.21 3.38 -12.75
N THR A 146 20.82 4.66 -12.70
CA THR A 146 21.43 5.62 -11.79
C THR A 146 20.73 5.54 -10.43
N PRO A 147 21.46 5.32 -9.32
CA PRO A 147 20.88 5.35 -7.98
C PRO A 147 20.10 6.64 -7.70
N GLU A 148 19.15 6.56 -6.76
CA GLU A 148 18.26 7.67 -6.36
C GLU A 148 17.26 8.15 -7.44
N MET A 149 17.32 7.63 -8.67
CA MET A 149 16.37 7.94 -9.74
C MET A 149 15.19 6.94 -9.79
N PRO A 150 14.07 7.29 -10.43
CA PRO A 150 12.93 6.39 -10.56
C PRO A 150 13.30 5.03 -11.18
N ILE A 151 12.81 3.96 -10.59
CA ILE A 151 13.04 2.59 -11.02
C ILE A 151 12.13 2.31 -12.22
N ARG A 152 12.73 2.19 -13.41
CA ARG A 152 12.06 1.84 -14.67
C ARG A 152 12.64 0.53 -15.18
N SER A 153 12.33 -0.58 -14.50
CA SER A 153 12.88 -1.91 -14.80
C SER A 153 11.75 -2.91 -14.93
N GLU A 154 11.47 -3.35 -16.16
CA GLU A 154 10.44 -4.36 -16.43
C GLU A 154 10.74 -5.68 -15.70
N GLY A 155 12.02 -6.05 -15.58
CA GLY A 155 12.43 -7.22 -14.82
C GLY A 155 12.15 -7.08 -13.32
N PHE A 156 12.27 -5.87 -12.76
CA PHE A 156 11.86 -5.59 -11.38
C PHE A 156 10.34 -5.74 -11.25
N ASP A 157 9.57 -5.08 -12.12
CA ASP A 157 8.10 -5.13 -12.09
C ASP A 157 7.55 -6.54 -12.23
N THR A 158 8.11 -7.36 -13.12
CA THR A 158 7.68 -8.74 -13.32
C THR A 158 7.89 -9.57 -12.07
N ARG A 159 9.06 -9.46 -11.43
CA ARG A 159 9.36 -10.20 -10.19
C ARG A 159 8.54 -9.75 -9.00
N ILE A 160 8.28 -8.44 -8.87
CA ILE A 160 7.37 -7.91 -7.85
C ILE A 160 5.94 -8.42 -8.06
N THR A 161 5.47 -8.47 -9.31
CA THR A 161 4.17 -9.07 -9.65
C THR A 161 4.11 -10.55 -9.26
N ALA A 162 5.16 -11.32 -9.58
CA ALA A 162 5.21 -12.74 -9.26
C ALA A 162 5.26 -12.99 -7.74
N LEU A 163 5.89 -12.09 -6.98
CA LEU A 163 6.01 -12.19 -5.53
C LEU A 163 4.69 -11.89 -4.80
N ILE A 164 4.01 -10.80 -5.18
CA ILE A 164 2.84 -10.26 -4.46
C ILE A 164 1.51 -10.68 -5.12
N GLY A 165 1.53 -11.03 -6.41
CA GLY A 165 0.32 -11.34 -7.17
C GLY A 165 -0.63 -10.13 -7.26
N ASN A 166 -1.92 -10.41 -7.12
CA ASN A 166 -2.98 -9.39 -7.10
C ASN A 166 -3.19 -8.78 -5.70
N GLY A 167 -2.27 -9.00 -4.75
CA GLY A 167 -2.34 -8.43 -3.41
C GLY A 167 -3.53 -8.89 -2.56
N LEU A 168 -4.32 -9.86 -3.00
CA LEU A 168 -5.33 -10.55 -2.20
C LEU A 168 -4.68 -11.81 -1.65
N GLY A 169 -4.77 -12.03 -0.33
CA GLY A 169 -4.13 -13.14 0.37
C GLY A 169 -4.31 -14.47 -0.38
N ALA A 170 -3.18 -15.14 -0.61
CA ALA A 170 -3.13 -16.48 -1.20
C ALA A 170 -3.79 -17.52 -0.30
#